data_AF-A0A7S2GEC4-F1
#
_entry.id   AF-A0A7S2GEC4-F1
#
_cell.length_a   1.000
_cell.length_b   1.000
_cell.length_c   1.000
_cell.angle_alpha   90.00
_cell.angle_beta   90.00
_cell.angle_gamma   90.00
#
_symmetry.space_group_name_H-M   'P 1'
#
loop_
_entity.id
_entity.type
_entity.pdbx_description
1 polymer ?
#
loop_
_entity_poly.entity_id
_entity_poly.type
_entity_poly.pdbx_seq_one_letter_code
_entity_poly.pdbx_strand_id
1 'polypeptide(L)'
;MRRCLRLHGRVDLQVKIHGQRVELQEVEQILCGSSLVEKAVVTVLRRKKLLEDTTLHAPTEELVSLGACLQLVPEEREYHIHGGDEPSQVDEHIALALRTHCGTHLSRHMIPGHMVCVPALLPLTESGKADRQYAKRVLEGSWAKGAVAHYEEGGGASATYAMSTMEQAVAEVWCKVLGVESVCRQDSFTALGGD
;
A
#
# COMPACT_ATOMS: atom_id res chain seq x y z
N MET A 1 -14.23 19.84 28.97
CA MET A 1 -14.06 18.37 28.94
C MET A 1 -12.61 18.06 28.60
N ARG A 2 -11.91 17.35 29.49
CA ARG A 2 -10.47 17.06 29.36
C ARG A 2 -10.26 15.99 28.29
N ARG A 3 -9.58 16.34 27.19
CA ARG A 3 -9.11 15.35 26.20
C ARG A 3 -8.03 14.49 26.87
N CYS A 4 -8.36 13.24 27.16
CA CYS A 4 -7.43 12.25 27.64
C CYS A 4 -6.61 11.74 26.45
N LEU A 5 -5.35 12.19 26.34
CA LEU A 5 -4.37 11.56 25.46
C LEU A 5 -4.00 10.21 26.09
N ARG A 6 -4.55 9.13 25.54
CA ARG A 6 -4.22 7.77 25.96
C ARG A 6 -2.94 7.33 25.25
N LEU A 7 -1.79 7.63 25.86
CA LEU A 7 -0.49 7.11 25.44
C LEU A 7 -0.46 5.58 25.65
N HIS A 8 -0.56 4.81 24.56
CA HIS A 8 -0.28 3.37 24.57
C HIS A 8 1.19 3.14 24.23
N GLY A 9 1.87 2.37 25.08
CA GLY A 9 3.33 2.30 25.18
C GLY A 9 4.11 1.94 23.91
N ARG A 10 5.36 2.41 23.88
CA ARG A 10 6.39 2.17 22.86
C ARG A 10 6.75 0.68 22.78
N VAL A 11 6.18 -0.01 21.81
CA VAL A 11 6.80 -1.12 21.10
C VAL A 11 7.18 -0.52 19.75
N ASP A 12 8.35 0.12 19.67
CA ASP A 12 8.72 0.92 18.49
C ASP A 12 8.79 0.00 17.26
N LEU A 13 7.82 0.13 16.36
CA LEU A 13 7.76 -0.58 15.07
C LEU A 13 8.28 0.32 13.98
N GLN A 14 9.47 0.82 14.26
CA GLN A 14 10.13 1.81 13.47
C GLN A 14 10.82 1.16 12.26
N VAL A 15 10.29 1.53 11.11
CA VAL A 15 10.74 1.35 9.74
C VAL A 15 12.01 2.07 9.31
N LYS A 16 12.81 1.53 8.38
CA LYS A 16 13.44 2.37 7.36
C LYS A 16 13.01 1.92 5.97
N ILE A 17 12.55 2.87 5.16
CA ILE A 17 12.12 2.66 3.77
C ILE A 17 12.77 3.76 2.93
N HIS A 18 13.56 3.38 1.93
CA HIS A 18 14.35 4.33 1.12
C HIS A 18 15.13 5.36 1.96
N GLY A 19 15.73 4.91 3.07
CA GLY A 19 16.48 5.76 4.01
C GLY A 19 15.63 6.61 4.97
N GLN A 20 14.30 6.63 4.82
CA GLN A 20 13.37 7.42 5.63
C GLN A 20 12.79 6.60 6.78
N ARG A 21 12.65 7.23 7.95
CA ARG A 21 12.06 6.64 9.15
C ARG A 21 10.54 6.60 9.00
N VAL A 22 9.95 5.43 9.21
CA VAL A 22 8.49 5.25 9.13
C VAL A 22 8.00 4.61 10.42
N GLU A 23 7.00 5.19 11.08
CA GLU A 23 6.35 4.54 12.22
C GLU A 23 5.13 3.75 11.74
N LEU A 24 5.20 2.41 11.75
CA LEU A 24 4.15 1.58 11.18
C LEU A 24 2.78 1.78 11.85
N GLN A 25 2.78 2.05 13.15
CA GLN A 25 1.56 2.30 13.90
C GLN A 25 0.88 3.63 13.50
N GLU A 26 1.65 4.63 13.04
CA GLU A 26 1.08 5.87 12.53
C GLU A 26 0.29 5.60 11.24
N VAL A 27 0.85 4.82 10.33
CA VAL A 27 0.18 4.41 9.10
C VAL A 27 -1.09 3.60 9.41
N GLU A 28 -1.01 2.67 10.36
CA GLU A 28 -2.18 1.90 10.83
C GLU A 28 -3.28 2.80 11.40
N GLN A 29 -2.90 3.79 12.21
CA GLN A 29 -3.86 4.73 12.81
C GLN A 29 -4.55 5.59 11.77
N ILE A 30 -3.81 6.08 10.77
CA ILE A 30 -4.39 6.84 9.67
C ILE A 30 -5.34 5.96 8.84
N LEU A 31 -4.94 4.74 8.50
CA LEU A 31 -5.83 3.80 7.78
C LEU A 31 -7.13 3.54 8.55
N CYS A 32 -7.05 3.25 9.85
CA CYS A 32 -8.21 3.07 10.74
C CYS A 32 -9.01 4.37 10.98
N GLY A 33 -8.49 5.54 10.59
CA GLY A 33 -9.22 6.80 10.61
C GLY A 33 -10.20 6.94 9.44
N SER A 34 -10.05 6.12 8.40
CA SER A 34 -11.00 6.03 7.29
C SER A 34 -12.27 5.28 7.72
N SER A 35 -13.43 5.71 7.22
CA SER A 35 -14.70 4.99 7.42
C SER A 35 -14.75 3.62 6.74
N LEU A 36 -13.77 3.30 5.88
CA LEU A 36 -13.73 2.04 5.12
C LEU A 36 -13.03 0.91 5.89
N VAL A 37 -12.23 1.23 6.91
CA VAL A 37 -11.31 0.28 7.56
C VAL A 37 -11.63 0.14 9.04
N GLU A 38 -11.96 -1.08 9.45
CA GLU A 38 -12.18 -1.41 10.86
C GLU A 38 -10.85 -1.66 11.59
N LYS A 39 -9.95 -2.40 10.95
CA LYS A 39 -8.60 -2.67 11.47
C LYS A 39 -7.57 -2.72 10.35
N ALA A 40 -6.37 -2.22 10.63
CA ALA A 40 -5.24 -2.28 9.73
C ALA A 40 -4.00 -2.84 10.44
N VAL A 41 -3.24 -3.64 9.71
CA VAL A 41 -1.87 -4.02 10.11
C VAL A 41 -0.95 -3.73 8.94
N VAL A 42 0.09 -2.95 9.20
CA VAL A 42 1.08 -2.54 8.20
C VAL A 42 2.42 -3.21 8.49
N THR A 43 3.08 -3.67 7.43
CA THR A 43 4.43 -4.25 7.47
C THR A 43 5.25 -3.83 6.25
N VAL A 44 6.56 -4.02 6.33
CA VAL A 44 7.45 -3.91 5.17
C VAL A 44 7.43 -5.21 4.37
N LEU A 45 7.27 -5.09 3.06
CA LEU A 45 7.45 -6.15 2.09
C LEU A 45 8.78 -5.95 1.38
N ARG A 46 9.49 -7.06 1.17
CA ARG A 46 10.77 -7.08 0.48
C ARG A 46 10.76 -8.18 -0.58
N ARG A 47 11.23 -7.87 -1.78
CA ARG A 47 11.39 -8.85 -2.86
C ARG A 47 12.70 -8.61 -3.58
N LYS A 48 13.49 -9.67 -3.77
CA LYS A 48 14.68 -9.61 -4.62
C LYS A 48 14.22 -9.51 -6.08
N LYS A 49 14.74 -8.53 -6.82
CA LYS A 49 14.59 -8.48 -8.27
C LYS A 49 15.39 -9.64 -8.86
N LEU A 50 14.73 -10.56 -9.57
CA LEU A 50 15.45 -11.54 -10.38
C LEU A 50 15.99 -10.74 -11.56
N LEU A 51 17.29 -10.44 -11.56
CA LEU A 51 17.96 -9.93 -12.73
C LEU A 51 18.05 -11.10 -13.72
N GLU A 52 17.43 -10.95 -14.89
CA GLU A 52 17.46 -11.97 -15.96
C GLU A 52 18.84 -12.11 -16.61
N ASP A 53 19.86 -11.37 -16.16
CA ASP A 53 21.20 -11.47 -16.72
C ASP A 53 22.25 -11.79 -15.65
N THR A 54 22.89 -12.95 -15.85
CA THR A 54 23.80 -13.60 -14.90
C THR A 54 25.22 -13.06 -15.10
N THR A 55 25.41 -11.75 -14.97
CA THR A 55 26.76 -11.19 -14.81
C THR A 55 27.10 -11.20 -13.33
N LEU A 56 28.14 -11.99 -12.97
CA LEU A 56 28.69 -12.01 -11.63
C LEU A 56 29.03 -10.56 -11.23
N HIS A 57 28.30 -10.02 -10.24
CA HIS A 57 28.46 -8.70 -9.59
C HIS A 57 27.42 -7.61 -9.86
N ALA A 58 26.31 -7.87 -10.56
CA ALA A 58 25.20 -6.91 -10.52
C ALA A 58 24.61 -6.84 -9.08
N PRO A 59 24.49 -5.65 -8.46
CA PRO A 59 23.85 -5.53 -7.16
C PRO A 59 22.41 -6.05 -7.27
N THR A 60 22.04 -7.00 -6.41
CA THR A 60 20.64 -7.42 -6.30
C THR A 60 19.84 -6.24 -5.77
N GLU A 61 19.15 -5.53 -6.66
CA GLU A 61 18.16 -4.53 -6.26
C GLU A 61 17.05 -5.23 -5.48
N GLU A 62 16.80 -4.76 -4.27
CA GLU A 62 15.70 -5.23 -3.43
C GLU A 62 14.55 -4.23 -3.52
N LEU A 63 13.40 -4.69 -3.99
CA LEU A 63 12.17 -3.91 -3.96
C LEU A 63 11.65 -3.91 -2.53
N VAL A 64 11.50 -2.71 -1.96
CA VAL A 64 10.99 -2.49 -0.60
C VAL A 64 9.72 -1.67 -0.69
N SER A 65 8.63 -2.13 -0.07
CA SER A 65 7.35 -1.40 -0.05
C SER A 65 6.61 -1.62 1.26
N LEU A 66 5.64 -0.75 1.57
CA LEU A 66 4.69 -0.97 2.66
C LEU A 66 3.51 -1.81 2.16
N GLY A 67 3.20 -2.87 2.89
CA GLY A 67 1.98 -3.66 2.71
C GLY A 67 1.01 -3.45 3.86
N ALA A 68 -0.28 -3.32 3.54
CA ALA A 68 -1.36 -3.19 4.51
C ALA A 68 -2.34 -4.36 4.40
N CYS A 69 -2.51 -5.09 5.50
CA CYS A 69 -3.53 -6.11 5.67
C CYS A 69 -4.73 -5.44 6.34
N LEU A 70 -5.87 -5.43 5.67
CA LEU A 70 -7.02 -4.62 6.02
C LEU A 70 -8.21 -5.50 6.36
N GLN A 71 -8.87 -5.17 7.46
CA GLN A 71 -10.22 -5.63 7.76
C GLN A 71 -11.15 -4.46 7.44
N LEU A 72 -11.94 -4.60 6.37
CA LEU A 72 -12.91 -3.58 5.97
C LEU A 72 -14.10 -3.58 6.93
N VAL A 73 -14.78 -2.43 7.01
CA VAL A 73 -16.05 -2.34 7.73
C VAL A 73 -17.11 -3.27 7.11
N PRO A 74 -18.04 -3.84 7.89
CA PRO A 74 -19.00 -4.84 7.41
C PRO A 74 -19.78 -4.42 6.16
N GLU A 75 -20.15 -3.15 6.06
CA GLU A 75 -20.91 -2.57 4.95
C GLU A 75 -20.15 -2.64 3.62
N GLU A 76 -18.83 -2.50 3.67
CA GLU A 76 -17.93 -2.58 2.51
C GLU A 76 -17.53 -4.04 2.21
N ARG A 77 -17.65 -4.95 3.20
CA ARG A 77 -17.37 -6.37 2.97
C ARG A 77 -18.35 -6.97 1.99
N GLU A 78 -19.64 -6.64 2.09
CA GLU A 78 -20.70 -7.22 1.26
C GLU A 78 -20.48 -7.01 -0.25
N TYR A 79 -19.80 -5.91 -0.63
CA TYR A 79 -19.44 -5.60 -2.02
C TYR A 79 -18.10 -6.22 -2.47
N HIS A 80 -17.21 -6.56 -1.55
CA HIS A 80 -15.87 -7.13 -1.85
C HIS A 80 -15.84 -8.66 -1.95
N ILE A 81 -16.84 -9.39 -1.40
CA ILE A 81 -16.80 -10.87 -1.38
C ILE A 81 -17.28 -11.45 -2.72
N HIS A 82 -16.53 -11.22 -3.80
CA HIS A 82 -16.62 -12.06 -5.00
C HIS A 82 -15.72 -13.31 -4.93
N GLY A 83 -15.14 -13.65 -3.77
CA GLY A 83 -14.07 -14.66 -3.67
C GLY A 83 -14.00 -15.54 -2.40
N GLY A 84 -15.04 -15.64 -1.58
CA GLY A 84 -15.06 -16.54 -0.40
C GLY A 84 -14.23 -16.08 0.80
N ASP A 85 -13.92 -17.00 1.72
CA ASP A 85 -13.23 -16.77 3.02
C ASP A 85 -11.70 -16.57 2.91
N GLU A 86 -11.15 -16.35 1.72
CA GLU A 86 -9.71 -16.15 1.52
C GLU A 86 -9.29 -14.67 1.44
N PRO A 87 -8.10 -14.30 1.94
CA PRO A 87 -7.55 -12.95 1.74
C PRO A 87 -7.36 -12.62 0.25
N SER A 88 -7.82 -11.45 -0.16
CA SER A 88 -7.79 -11.00 -1.56
C SER A 88 -7.29 -9.56 -1.68
N GLN A 89 -6.97 -9.14 -2.90
CA GLN A 89 -6.65 -7.73 -3.15
C GLN A 89 -7.85 -6.85 -2.82
N VAL A 90 -7.58 -5.68 -2.23
CA VAL A 90 -8.63 -4.67 -2.05
C VAL A 90 -9.08 -4.15 -3.42
N ASP A 91 -10.38 -3.91 -3.62
CA ASP A 91 -10.86 -3.33 -4.86
C ASP A 91 -10.21 -1.96 -5.09
N GLU A 92 -9.87 -1.68 -6.34
CA GLU A 92 -9.10 -0.50 -6.72
C GLU A 92 -9.78 0.82 -6.30
N HIS A 93 -11.11 0.88 -6.29
CA HIS A 93 -11.85 2.04 -5.80
C HIS A 93 -11.59 2.32 -4.31
N ILE A 94 -11.61 1.27 -3.46
CA ILE A 94 -11.28 1.40 -2.04
C ILE A 94 -9.80 1.68 -1.86
N ALA A 95 -8.92 1.00 -2.60
CA ALA A 95 -7.48 1.24 -2.53
C ALA A 95 -7.14 2.70 -2.86
N LEU A 96 -7.76 3.28 -3.90
CA LEU A 96 -7.59 4.69 -4.27
C LEU A 96 -8.10 5.64 -3.17
N ALA A 97 -9.29 5.37 -2.61
CA ALA A 97 -9.85 6.16 -1.52
C ALA A 97 -8.92 6.15 -0.28
N LEU A 98 -8.36 4.98 0.07
CA LEU A 98 -7.42 4.83 1.17
C LEU A 98 -6.08 5.51 0.92
N ARG A 99 -5.53 5.42 -0.30
CA ARG A 99 -4.31 6.15 -0.67
C ARG A 99 -4.53 7.66 -0.59
N THR A 100 -5.68 8.15 -1.05
CA THR A 100 -6.05 9.57 -0.98
C THR A 100 -6.15 10.02 0.47
N HIS A 101 -6.86 9.26 1.31
CA HIS A 101 -6.95 9.51 2.74
C HIS A 101 -5.58 9.51 3.45
N CYS A 102 -4.71 8.56 3.11
CA CYS A 102 -3.35 8.55 3.65
C CYS A 102 -2.56 9.78 3.19
N GLY A 103 -2.68 10.18 1.92
CA GLY A 103 -1.95 11.30 1.33
C GLY A 103 -2.29 12.67 1.94
N THR A 104 -3.44 12.82 2.61
CA THR A 104 -3.76 14.07 3.35
C THR A 104 -3.05 14.17 4.70
N HIS A 105 -2.45 13.08 5.19
CA HIS A 105 -1.84 13.01 6.52
C HIS A 105 -0.39 12.53 6.52
N LEU A 106 0.01 11.77 5.50
CA LEU A 106 1.29 11.07 5.42
C LEU A 106 2.05 11.48 4.16
N SER A 107 3.38 11.49 4.25
CA SER A 107 4.23 11.61 3.08
C SER A 107 4.14 10.37 2.19
N ARG A 108 4.35 10.56 0.87
CA ARG A 108 4.15 9.53 -0.16
C ARG A 108 4.77 8.16 0.14
N HIS A 109 5.99 8.13 0.68
CA HIS A 109 6.73 6.89 0.99
C HIS A 109 6.14 6.08 2.17
N MET A 110 5.24 6.68 2.95
CA MET A 110 4.52 6.03 4.05
C MET A 110 3.17 5.44 3.61
N ILE A 111 2.74 5.71 2.38
CA ILE A 111 1.47 5.22 1.85
C ILE A 111 1.67 3.76 1.38
N PRO A 112 0.88 2.79 1.88
CA PRO A 112 1.02 1.40 1.48
C PRO A 112 0.87 1.19 -0.03
N GLY A 113 1.87 0.55 -0.63
CA GLY A 113 1.91 0.16 -2.04
C GLY A 113 1.07 -1.09 -2.33
N HIS A 114 0.92 -1.97 -1.35
CA HIS A 114 0.17 -3.22 -1.45
C HIS A 114 -0.95 -3.25 -0.41
N MET A 115 -2.18 -3.57 -0.82
CA MET A 115 -3.31 -3.64 0.11
C MET A 115 -4.09 -4.95 -0.11
N VAL A 116 -4.22 -5.73 0.94
CA VAL A 116 -4.96 -7.01 0.94
C VAL A 116 -6.06 -6.92 1.97
N CYS A 117 -7.31 -7.23 1.60
CA CYS A 117 -8.39 -7.40 2.55
C CYS A 117 -8.43 -8.84 3.07
N VAL A 118 -8.78 -8.98 4.35
CA VAL A 118 -9.12 -10.27 4.95
C VAL A 118 -10.65 -10.35 5.14
N PRO A 119 -11.31 -11.43 4.69
CA PRO A 119 -12.77 -11.57 4.82
C PRO A 119 -13.19 -11.86 6.27
N ALA A 120 -12.36 -12.62 7.00
CA ALA A 120 -12.52 -12.89 8.41
C ALA A 120 -11.87 -11.81 9.30
N LEU A 121 -12.22 -11.83 10.59
CA LEU A 121 -11.60 -10.96 11.58
C LEU A 121 -10.07 -11.17 11.62
N LEU A 122 -9.31 -10.08 11.70
CA LEU A 122 -7.87 -10.16 11.93
C LEU A 122 -7.61 -10.92 13.24
N PRO A 123 -6.85 -12.04 13.20
CA PRO A 123 -6.53 -12.80 14.39
C PRO A 123 -5.85 -11.93 15.44
N LEU A 124 -6.13 -12.21 16.70
CA LEU A 124 -5.47 -11.55 17.82
C LEU A 124 -4.41 -12.49 18.43
N THR A 125 -3.31 -11.94 18.90
CA THR A 125 -2.36 -12.62 19.77
C THR A 125 -3.00 -12.92 21.12
N GLU A 126 -2.35 -13.76 21.93
CA GLU A 126 -2.77 -14.04 23.32
C GLU A 126 -2.91 -12.77 24.17
N SER A 127 -2.17 -11.69 23.82
CA SER A 127 -2.27 -10.38 24.47
C SER A 127 -3.42 -9.51 23.94
N GLY A 128 -4.28 -10.03 23.06
CA GLY A 128 -5.41 -9.31 22.46
C GLY A 128 -5.03 -8.27 21.39
N LYS A 129 -3.80 -8.28 20.88
CA LYS A 129 -3.34 -7.37 19.81
C LYS A 129 -3.50 -8.04 18.45
N ALA A 130 -3.67 -7.28 17.36
CA ALA A 130 -3.67 -7.87 16.02
C ALA A 130 -2.38 -8.68 15.76
N ASP A 131 -2.54 -9.90 15.24
CA ASP A 131 -1.43 -10.79 14.92
C ASP A 131 -0.72 -10.30 13.66
N ARG A 132 0.37 -9.56 13.90
CA ARG A 132 1.24 -9.04 12.84
C ARG A 132 1.93 -10.14 12.04
N GLN A 133 2.20 -11.30 12.64
CA GLN A 133 2.84 -12.39 11.90
C GLN A 133 1.86 -13.01 10.91
N TYR A 134 0.58 -13.15 11.29
CA TYR A 134 -0.48 -13.53 10.37
C TYR A 134 -0.58 -12.54 9.20
N ALA A 135 -0.72 -11.23 9.50
CA ALA A 135 -0.83 -10.19 8.49
C ALA A 135 0.37 -10.19 7.52
N LYS A 136 1.58 -10.36 8.04
CA LYS A 136 2.81 -10.47 7.25
C LYS A 136 2.76 -11.65 6.28
N ARG A 137 2.38 -12.86 6.74
CA ARG A 137 2.28 -14.06 5.87
C ARG A 137 1.26 -13.87 4.76
N VAL A 138 0.10 -13.27 5.08
CA VAL A 138 -0.94 -12.95 4.09
C VAL A 138 -0.39 -12.01 3.02
N LEU A 139 0.26 -10.93 3.44
CA LEU A 139 0.80 -9.95 2.51
C LEU A 139 1.95 -10.51 1.66
N GLU A 140 2.88 -11.25 2.26
CA GLU A 140 3.99 -11.89 1.53
C GLU A 140 3.47 -12.93 0.53
N GLY A 141 2.49 -13.75 0.92
CA GLY A 141 1.87 -14.74 0.03
C GLY A 141 1.15 -14.11 -1.15
N SER A 142 0.43 -13.00 -0.92
CA SER A 142 -0.24 -12.24 -1.98
C SER A 142 0.76 -11.49 -2.87
N TRP A 143 1.81 -10.88 -2.28
CA TRP A 143 2.87 -10.17 -3.00
C TRP A 143 3.74 -11.09 -3.88
N ALA A 144 3.92 -12.34 -3.46
CA ALA A 144 4.64 -13.35 -4.24
C ALA A 144 3.83 -13.82 -5.46
N LYS A 145 2.49 -13.92 -5.32
CA LYS A 145 1.57 -14.34 -6.40
C LYS A 145 1.25 -13.22 -7.40
N GLY A 146 1.41 -11.95 -7.02
CA GLY A 146 1.21 -10.80 -7.90
C GLY A 146 2.42 -10.49 -8.80
N ALA A 147 2.13 -10.01 -10.01
CA ALA A 147 3.11 -9.33 -10.85
C ALA A 147 3.65 -8.10 -10.11
N VAL A 148 4.97 -7.93 -10.17
CA VAL A 148 5.77 -7.05 -9.33
C VAL A 148 5.50 -5.58 -9.63
N ALA A 149 5.22 -4.79 -8.58
CA ALA A 149 5.36 -3.34 -8.63
C ALA A 149 6.85 -2.97 -8.73
N HIS A 150 7.25 -2.33 -9.82
CA HIS A 150 8.53 -1.65 -9.91
C HIS A 150 8.44 -0.35 -9.09
N TYR A 151 9.40 -0.11 -8.20
CA TYR A 151 9.57 1.17 -7.52
C TYR A 151 10.84 1.77 -8.13
N GLU A 152 10.71 2.78 -8.99
CA GLU A 152 11.87 3.51 -9.53
C GLU A 152 12.24 4.67 -8.61
N GLU A 153 13.53 4.79 -8.32
CA GLU A 153 14.14 5.91 -7.60
C GLU A 153 14.10 7.16 -8.47
N GLY A 154 13.05 7.96 -8.32
CA GLY A 154 12.95 9.22 -9.05
C GLY A 154 11.53 9.72 -9.17
N GLY A 155 10.92 10.16 -8.06
CA GLY A 155 9.81 11.11 -8.13
C GLY A 155 8.60 10.68 -8.97
N GLY A 156 8.17 9.41 -8.91
CA GLY A 156 6.95 8.95 -9.59
C GLY A 156 6.55 7.61 -9.01
N ALA A 157 5.37 7.52 -8.40
CA ALA A 157 4.84 6.23 -7.97
C ALA A 157 4.28 5.52 -9.21
N SER A 158 5.16 5.02 -10.07
CA SER A 158 4.79 4.30 -11.28
C SER A 158 5.02 2.81 -11.11
N ALA A 159 3.96 2.10 -10.73
CA ALA A 159 3.58 0.75 -11.17
C ALA A 159 2.50 0.19 -10.22
N THR A 160 1.28 0.74 -10.23
CA THR A 160 0.08 0.18 -10.90
C THR A 160 -0.20 -1.31 -10.62
N TYR A 161 -1.33 -1.57 -9.96
CA TYR A 161 -2.30 -2.51 -10.53
C TYR A 161 -2.39 -2.15 -12.01
N ALA A 162 -1.86 -3.01 -12.90
CA ALA A 162 -1.63 -2.69 -14.31
C ALA A 162 -2.76 -1.81 -14.87
N MET A 163 -2.39 -0.62 -15.38
CA MET A 163 -3.36 0.26 -16.02
C MET A 163 -4.10 -0.54 -17.09
N SER A 164 -5.43 -0.44 -17.10
CA SER A 164 -6.20 -1.00 -18.19
C SER A 164 -5.72 -0.41 -19.52
N THR A 165 -5.95 -1.09 -20.64
CA THR A 165 -5.57 -0.59 -21.96
C THR A 165 -6.10 0.83 -22.23
N MET A 166 -7.27 1.16 -21.67
CA MET A 166 -7.85 2.50 -21.74
C MET A 166 -7.04 3.53 -20.93
N GLU A 167 -6.63 3.19 -19.71
CA GLU A 167 -5.85 4.08 -18.86
C GLU A 167 -4.46 4.34 -19.43
N GLN A 168 -3.83 3.32 -20.02
CA GLN A 168 -2.55 3.48 -20.75
C GLN A 168 -2.69 4.48 -21.90
N ALA A 169 -3.78 4.40 -22.67
CA ALA A 169 -4.05 5.35 -23.74
C ALA A 169 -4.22 6.79 -23.21
N VAL A 170 -4.89 6.98 -22.08
CA VAL A 170 -5.03 8.30 -21.43
C VAL A 170 -3.68 8.80 -20.90
N ALA A 171 -2.88 7.93 -20.28
CA ALA A 171 -1.56 8.28 -19.77
C ALA A 171 -0.61 8.73 -20.89
N GLU A 172 -0.61 8.05 -22.04
CA GLU A 172 0.16 8.47 -23.20
C GLU A 172 -0.23 9.87 -23.68
N VAL A 173 -1.54 10.18 -23.68
CA VAL A 173 -2.03 11.50 -24.06
C VAL A 173 -1.55 12.55 -23.05
N TRP A 174 -1.64 12.27 -21.75
CA TRP A 174 -1.15 13.19 -20.72
C TRP A 174 0.36 13.42 -20.81
N CYS A 175 1.16 12.38 -21.04
CA CYS A 175 2.61 12.53 -21.23
C CYS A 175 2.91 13.47 -22.40
N LYS A 176 2.19 13.33 -23.52
CA LYS A 176 2.35 14.20 -24.71
C LYS A 176 1.93 15.64 -24.45
N VAL A 177 0.85 15.87 -23.69
CA VAL A 177 0.32 17.21 -23.40
C VAL A 177 1.18 17.93 -22.38
N LEU A 178 1.62 17.23 -21.33
CA LEU A 178 2.33 17.80 -20.19
C LEU A 178 3.86 17.80 -20.38
N GLY A 179 4.38 17.07 -21.37
CA GLY A 179 5.81 16.97 -21.64
C GLY A 179 6.59 16.19 -20.55
N VAL A 180 5.91 15.30 -19.83
CA VAL A 180 6.49 14.49 -18.74
C VAL A 180 6.82 13.08 -19.23
N GLU A 181 7.84 12.46 -18.62
CA GLU A 181 8.36 11.15 -19.03
C GLU A 181 7.39 10.00 -18.74
N SER A 182 6.64 10.07 -17.63
CA SER A 182 5.61 9.10 -17.31
C SER A 182 4.50 9.72 -16.44
N VAL A 183 3.30 9.15 -16.53
CA VAL A 183 2.12 9.50 -15.73
C VAL A 183 1.54 8.22 -15.15
N CYS A 184 1.29 8.23 -13.84
CA CYS A 184 0.73 7.12 -13.09
C CYS A 184 -0.78 7.33 -12.90
N ARG A 185 -1.52 6.24 -12.68
CA ARG A 185 -2.97 6.27 -12.42
C ARG A 185 -3.39 7.26 -11.32
N GLN A 186 -2.53 7.48 -10.33
CA GLN A 186 -2.81 8.36 -9.19
C GLN A 186 -2.22 9.77 -9.32
N ASP A 187 -1.56 10.09 -10.43
CA ASP A 187 -1.04 11.43 -10.63
C ASP A 187 -2.16 12.42 -10.96
N SER A 188 -2.04 13.63 -10.44
CA SER A 188 -2.99 14.72 -10.68
C SER A 188 -2.55 15.54 -11.88
N PHE A 189 -3.45 15.73 -12.85
CA PHE A 189 -3.19 16.52 -14.06
C PHE A 189 -2.65 17.92 -13.74
N THR A 190 -3.29 18.60 -12.80
CA THR A 190 -2.95 19.97 -12.41
C THR A 190 -1.66 20.03 -11.58
N ALA A 191 -1.40 19.00 -10.75
CA ALA A 191 -0.14 18.90 -10.04
C ALA A 191 1.06 18.67 -10.97
N LEU A 192 0.81 18.08 -12.15
CA LEU A 192 1.79 17.87 -13.21
C LEU A 192 1.93 19.06 -14.19
N GLY A 193 1.22 20.17 -13.95
CA GLY A 193 1.35 21.40 -14.74
C GLY A 193 0.32 21.59 -15.85
N GLY A 194 -0.75 20.80 -15.88
CA GLY A 194 -1.89 21.03 -16.78
C GLY A 194 -2.86 22.09 -16.23
N ASP A 195 -3.58 22.77 -17.13
CA ASP A 195 -4.60 23.80 -16.83
C ASP A 195 -6.04 23.38 -17.21
#